data_AF-A0A382QKI4-F1
#
_entry.id   AF-A0A382QKI4-F1
#
_cell.length_a   1.000
_cell.length_b   1.000
_cell.length_c   1.000
_cell.angle_alpha   90.00
_cell.angle_beta   90.00
_cell.angle_gamma   90.00
#
_symmetry.space_group_name_H-M   'P 1'
#
loop_
_entity.id
_entity.type
_entity.pdbx_description
1 polymer ?
#
loop_
_entity_poly.entity_id
_entity_poly.type
_entity_poly.pdbx_seq_one_letter_code
_entity_poly.pdbx_strand_id
1 'polypeptide(L)'
;MAIDFPNSPSIGDLFQIADRAWQYDGEKWKATGTTSSLISSSSIVFEGATTDAHETTLTVTDPTADRTITLPNATGTVVLTSDLTTYAPLASPTLTGVPAAPTASANTSTTQVATTAFVMTEVGDYAPLASPAFTGGMTITDTDSGADYGPVLDLFRNGTSMDDEDHLGTIRFTGDDTDGAKQTYGQINVRVEEDGDDAFGDMEFWIGQ
;
A
#
# COMPACT_ATOMS: atom_id res chain seq x y z
N MET A 1 36.03 58.12 10.32
CA MET A 1 34.86 59.02 10.30
C MET A 1 34.17 58.90 11.64
N ALA A 2 33.96 60.02 12.34
CA ALA A 2 33.04 60.03 13.48
C ALA A 2 31.60 59.90 12.95
N ILE A 3 30.74 59.23 13.71
CA ILE A 3 29.31 59.17 13.42
C ILE A 3 28.65 60.31 14.18
N ASP A 4 27.96 61.20 13.46
CA ASP A 4 27.24 62.32 14.05
C ASP A 4 25.86 61.84 14.52
N PHE A 5 25.71 61.67 15.83
CA PHE A 5 24.46 61.27 16.45
C PHE A 5 23.52 62.47 16.68
N PRO A 6 22.18 62.28 16.66
CA PRO A 6 21.23 63.30 17.06
C PRO A 6 21.48 63.78 18.50
N ASN A 7 21.32 65.09 18.71
CA ASN A 7 21.42 65.71 20.03
C ASN A 7 20.09 65.60 20.79
N SER A 8 20.16 65.35 22.10
CA SER A 8 19.01 65.21 23.01
C SER A 8 18.04 64.05 22.70
N PRO A 9 18.52 62.82 22.52
CA PRO A 9 17.63 61.66 22.34
C PRO A 9 16.86 61.28 23.61
N SER A 10 15.72 60.66 23.42
CA SER A 10 14.94 59.97 24.45
C SER A 10 15.29 58.48 24.49
N ILE A 11 15.08 57.84 25.64
CA ILE A 11 15.28 56.38 25.79
C ILE A 11 14.43 55.66 24.74
N GLY A 12 15.09 54.81 23.95
CA GLY A 12 14.44 54.03 22.88
C GLY A 12 14.52 54.65 21.50
N ASP A 13 14.96 55.91 21.36
CA ASP A 13 15.16 56.55 20.06
C ASP A 13 16.09 55.72 19.17
N LEU A 14 15.71 55.60 17.90
CA LEU A 14 16.44 54.86 16.87
C LEU A 14 17.13 55.81 15.91
N PHE A 15 18.37 55.51 15.58
CA PHE A 15 19.16 56.24 14.60
C PHE A 15 19.83 55.24 13.66
N GLN A 16 19.72 55.45 12.35
CA GLN A 16 20.27 54.54 11.35
C GLN A 16 21.09 55.33 10.32
N ILE A 17 22.28 54.83 10.02
CA ILE A 17 23.16 55.33 8.96
C ILE A 17 23.64 54.12 8.18
N ALA A 18 23.33 54.11 6.89
CA ALA A 18 23.58 52.98 6.00
C ALA A 18 23.07 51.68 6.66
N ASP A 19 23.93 50.68 6.73
CA ASP A 19 23.57 49.36 7.20
C ASP A 19 23.36 49.34 8.71
N ARG A 20 23.93 50.28 9.49
CA ARG A 20 24.03 50.21 10.95
C ARG A 20 22.88 50.95 11.63
N ALA A 21 22.27 50.30 12.62
CA ALA A 21 21.32 50.92 13.53
C ALA A 21 21.92 51.13 14.94
N TRP A 22 21.45 52.16 15.62
CA TRP A 22 21.77 52.50 16.99
C TRP A 22 20.49 52.83 17.75
N GLN A 23 20.45 52.43 19.02
CA GLN A 23 19.37 52.78 19.95
C GLN A 23 19.94 53.53 21.16
N TYR A 24 19.25 54.58 21.60
CA TYR A 24 19.63 55.32 22.80
C TYR A 24 19.12 54.63 24.07
N ASP A 25 20.00 54.32 25.01
CA ASP A 25 19.67 53.61 26.25
C ASP A 25 19.39 54.53 27.46
N GLY A 26 19.42 55.85 27.26
CA GLY A 26 19.30 56.86 28.33
C GLY A 26 20.61 57.51 28.73
N GLU A 27 21.75 56.93 28.34
CA GLU A 27 23.08 57.49 28.58
C GLU A 27 23.89 57.61 27.28
N LYS A 28 23.79 56.62 26.38
CA LYS A 28 24.57 56.55 25.15
C LYS A 28 23.84 55.85 24.01
N TRP A 29 24.27 56.15 22.79
CA TRP A 29 23.87 55.41 21.60
C TRP A 29 24.60 54.06 21.54
N LYS A 30 23.85 52.96 21.56
CA LYS A 30 24.39 51.59 21.44
C LYS A 30 24.14 51.07 20.03
N ALA A 31 25.18 50.58 19.37
CA ALA A 31 25.03 49.92 18.07
C ALA A 31 24.22 48.64 18.26
N THR A 32 23.08 48.54 17.58
CA THR A 32 22.24 47.34 17.58
C THR A 32 22.61 46.41 16.43
N GLY A 33 23.43 46.86 15.47
CA GLY A 33 23.99 46.05 14.38
C GLY A 33 23.35 46.36 13.03
N THR A 34 23.80 45.67 11.97
CA THR A 34 23.47 46.04 10.58
C THR A 34 22.15 45.48 10.02
N THR A 35 21.17 45.19 10.89
CA THR A 35 19.84 44.51 10.70
C THR A 35 19.55 43.53 11.85
N SER A 36 20.49 43.35 12.77
CA SER A 36 20.34 42.41 13.88
C SER A 36 19.54 43.04 15.02
N SER A 37 18.21 43.00 14.94
CA SER A 37 17.37 43.20 16.12
C SER A 37 17.72 42.09 17.12
N LEU A 38 18.63 42.37 18.05
CA LEU A 38 18.90 41.53 19.22
C LEU A 38 17.62 41.51 20.04
N ILE A 39 16.79 40.49 19.85
CA ILE A 39 15.62 40.28 20.68
C ILE A 39 16.15 39.85 22.05
N SER A 40 16.26 40.82 22.95
CA SER A 40 16.70 40.61 24.33
C SER A 40 15.58 40.14 25.25
N SER A 41 14.35 40.04 24.72
CA SER A 41 13.17 39.51 25.39
C SER A 41 13.09 37.99 25.25
N SER A 42 12.55 37.30 26.26
CA SER A 42 12.31 35.84 26.24
C SER A 42 11.28 35.38 25.18
N SER A 43 10.73 36.32 24.39
CA SER A 43 9.70 36.06 23.39
C SER A 43 9.77 37.02 22.21
N ILE A 44 9.26 36.58 21.06
CA ILE A 44 9.00 37.40 19.85
C ILE A 44 7.48 37.48 19.67
N VAL A 45 6.93 38.69 19.52
CA VAL A 45 5.49 38.92 19.34
C VAL A 45 5.22 39.42 17.92
N PHE A 46 4.23 38.84 17.26
CA PHE A 46 3.79 39.19 15.90
C PHE A 46 2.31 39.58 15.90
N GLU A 47 2.00 40.77 15.37
CA GLU A 47 0.65 41.36 15.32
C GLU A 47 -0.24 40.80 14.19
N GLY A 48 0.32 40.04 13.25
CA GLY A 48 -0.42 39.65 12.03
C GLY A 48 -0.66 40.82 11.07
N ALA A 49 -1.68 40.71 10.22
CA ALA A 49 -1.96 41.68 9.15
C ALA A 49 -2.84 42.87 9.59
N THR A 50 -3.58 42.73 10.68
CA THR A 50 -4.49 43.73 11.23
C THR A 50 -4.02 44.13 12.62
N THR A 51 -4.07 45.43 12.92
CA THR A 51 -3.85 45.88 14.31
C THR A 51 -5.11 45.60 15.10
N ASP A 52 -5.09 44.55 15.88
CA ASP A 52 -6.16 44.18 16.79
C ASP A 52 -5.58 43.69 18.13
N ALA A 53 -6.28 42.81 18.85
CA ALA A 53 -5.86 42.30 20.16
C ALA A 53 -5.39 40.84 20.10
N HIS A 54 -5.13 40.30 18.91
CA HIS A 54 -4.67 38.93 18.71
C HIS A 54 -3.23 38.90 18.21
N GLU A 55 -2.32 38.52 19.10
CA GLU A 55 -0.90 38.39 18.76
C GLU A 55 -0.44 36.92 18.72
N THR A 56 0.53 36.62 17.86
CA THR A 56 1.27 35.35 17.89
C THR A 56 2.57 35.55 18.66
N THR A 57 2.77 34.80 19.73
CA THR A 57 4.01 34.86 20.53
C THR A 57 4.85 33.61 20.33
N LEU A 58 6.08 33.77 19.86
CA LEU A 58 7.11 32.74 19.94
C LEU A 58 7.83 32.86 21.28
N THR A 59 7.61 31.89 22.16
CA THR A 59 8.27 31.81 23.47
C THR A 59 9.31 30.70 23.50
N VAL A 60 10.38 30.91 24.26
CA VAL A 60 11.36 29.86 24.57
C VAL A 60 11.13 29.40 26.01
N THR A 61 10.88 28.12 26.22
CA THR A 61 10.94 27.52 27.57
C THR A 61 12.40 27.47 28.02
N ASP A 62 12.64 27.52 29.33
CA ASP A 62 14.00 27.44 29.89
C ASP A 62 14.76 26.24 29.30
N PRO A 63 15.83 26.48 28.51
CA PRO A 63 16.57 25.41 27.88
C PRO A 63 17.48 24.72 28.89
N THR A 64 17.54 23.38 28.85
CA THR A 64 18.42 22.60 29.75
C THR A 64 19.87 22.49 29.26
N ALA A 65 20.17 23.02 28.07
CA ALA A 65 21.48 23.22 27.47
C ALA A 65 21.30 24.14 26.25
N ASP A 66 22.39 24.64 25.65
CA ASP A 66 22.32 25.44 24.43
C ASP A 66 21.50 24.75 23.33
N ARG A 67 20.58 25.48 22.71
CA ARG A 67 19.74 25.00 21.60
C ARG A 67 19.85 25.94 20.42
N THR A 68 20.01 25.35 19.25
CA THR A 68 19.93 26.05 17.97
C THR A 68 18.75 25.49 17.19
N ILE A 69 17.82 26.36 16.80
CA ILE A 69 16.72 26.03 15.90
C ILE A 69 17.01 26.73 14.56
N THR A 70 17.27 25.95 13.51
CA THR A 70 17.62 26.47 12.19
C THR A 70 16.39 26.41 11.27
N LEU A 71 15.97 27.55 10.75
CA LEU A 71 15.01 27.60 9.65
C LEU A 71 15.74 27.35 8.32
N PRO A 72 15.24 26.46 7.45
CA PRO A 72 15.86 26.24 6.14
C PRO A 72 15.70 27.49 5.27
N ASN A 73 16.59 27.65 4.28
CA ASN A 73 16.41 28.64 3.22
C ASN A 73 15.33 28.17 2.23
N ALA A 74 14.09 28.13 2.69
CA ALA A 74 12.92 27.70 1.94
C ALA A 74 11.69 28.53 2.38
N THR A 75 10.77 28.74 1.45
CA THR A 75 9.46 29.32 1.77
C THR A 75 8.51 28.23 2.31
N GLY A 76 7.53 28.61 3.14
CA GLY A 76 6.55 27.67 3.70
C GLY A 76 5.92 28.15 5.01
N THR A 77 5.12 27.29 5.63
CA THR A 77 4.47 27.52 6.93
C THR A 77 5.20 26.75 8.02
N VAL A 78 5.28 27.30 9.24
CA VAL A 78 5.75 26.56 10.42
C VAL A 78 4.68 25.56 10.84
N VAL A 79 5.07 24.28 10.94
CA VAL A 79 4.16 23.19 11.29
C VAL A 79 4.05 23.08 12.82
N LEU A 80 2.82 22.96 13.33
CA LEU A 80 2.53 22.66 14.71
C LEU A 80 2.27 21.16 14.91
N THR A 81 2.41 20.66 16.14
CA THR A 81 2.18 19.24 16.45
C THR A 81 0.74 18.80 16.15
N SER A 82 -0.24 19.71 16.23
CA SER A 82 -1.63 19.47 15.84
C SER A 82 -1.78 19.13 14.36
N ASP A 83 -0.96 19.73 13.50
CA ASP A 83 -1.01 19.52 12.05
C ASP A 83 -0.50 18.12 11.67
N LEU A 84 0.30 17.49 12.53
CA LEU A 84 0.82 16.15 12.32
C LEU A 84 -0.20 15.04 12.61
N THR A 85 -1.30 15.37 13.30
CA THR A 85 -2.31 14.38 13.72
C THR A 85 -3.10 13.76 12.57
N THR A 86 -3.03 14.34 11.37
CA THR A 86 -3.66 13.81 10.16
C THR A 86 -2.83 12.74 9.45
N TYR A 87 -1.56 12.55 9.83
CA TYR A 87 -0.68 11.55 9.24
C TYR A 87 -0.66 10.26 10.08
N ALA A 88 -0.45 9.13 9.41
CA ALA A 88 -0.28 7.85 10.10
C ALA A 88 1.07 7.81 10.86
N PRO A 89 1.14 7.15 12.03
CA PRO A 89 2.41 6.95 12.74
C PRO A 89 3.45 6.23 11.89
N LEU A 90 4.73 6.57 12.07
CA LEU A 90 5.81 5.90 11.35
C LEU A 90 5.96 4.43 11.76
N ALA A 91 5.87 4.15 13.07
CA ALA A 91 5.96 2.80 13.60
C ALA A 91 4.56 2.21 13.79
N SER A 92 4.32 1.07 13.17
CA SER A 92 3.06 0.30 13.28
C SER A 92 1.79 1.16 13.05
N PRO A 93 1.66 1.82 11.88
CA PRO A 93 0.48 2.63 11.58
C PRO A 93 -0.80 1.77 11.61
N THR A 94 -1.80 2.25 12.35
CA THR A 94 -3.18 1.79 12.15
C THR A 94 -3.84 2.72 11.13
N LEU A 95 -4.15 2.19 9.94
CA LEU A 95 -4.83 2.95 8.89
C LEU A 95 -6.34 2.98 9.16
N THR A 96 -6.99 4.10 8.85
CA THR A 96 -8.45 4.26 8.94
C THR A 96 -9.06 4.44 7.54
N GLY A 97 -10.36 4.19 7.39
CA GLY A 97 -11.02 4.16 6.08
C GLY A 97 -10.68 2.91 5.27
N VAL A 98 -10.74 3.01 3.94
CA VAL A 98 -10.28 1.96 3.00
C VAL A 98 -8.97 2.43 2.36
N PRO A 99 -7.80 1.92 2.80
CA PRO A 99 -6.52 2.31 2.21
C PRO A 99 -6.46 1.96 0.72
N ALA A 100 -6.15 2.95 -0.10
CA ALA A 100 -5.89 2.75 -1.52
C ALA A 100 -4.37 2.63 -1.76
N ALA A 101 -3.98 1.72 -2.64
CA ALA A 101 -2.63 1.60 -3.17
C ALA A 101 -2.70 1.31 -4.67
N PRO A 102 -1.66 1.62 -5.45
CA PRO A 102 -1.61 1.25 -6.87
C PRO A 102 -1.69 -0.27 -7.04
N THR A 103 -2.50 -0.75 -7.98
CA THR A 103 -2.57 -2.17 -8.36
C THR A 103 -1.40 -2.51 -9.27
N ALA A 104 -0.59 -3.47 -8.87
CA ALA A 104 0.50 -3.99 -9.69
C ALA A 104 -0.03 -4.88 -10.83
N SER A 105 0.79 -5.07 -11.87
CA SER A 105 0.56 -6.09 -12.90
C SER A 105 0.69 -7.50 -12.32
N ALA A 106 0.11 -8.48 -12.99
CA ALA A 106 0.20 -9.88 -12.57
C ALA A 106 1.65 -10.37 -12.44
N ASN A 107 1.91 -11.33 -11.56
CA ASN A 107 3.22 -11.92 -11.26
C ASN A 107 4.28 -10.95 -10.70
N THR A 108 3.87 -9.78 -10.19
CA THR A 108 4.80 -8.81 -9.60
C THR A 108 5.27 -9.29 -8.22
N SER A 109 6.59 -9.48 -8.05
CA SER A 109 7.22 -9.86 -6.77
C SER A 109 8.14 -8.74 -6.26
N THR A 110 7.59 -7.82 -5.46
CA THR A 110 8.33 -6.71 -4.84
C THR A 110 7.82 -6.43 -3.42
N THR A 111 8.28 -5.34 -2.79
CA THR A 111 7.80 -4.87 -1.49
C THR A 111 6.55 -3.99 -1.55
N GLN A 112 5.94 -3.84 -2.74
CA GLN A 112 4.69 -3.10 -2.91
C GLN A 112 3.54 -3.76 -2.14
N VAL A 113 2.63 -2.96 -1.59
CA VAL A 113 1.41 -3.46 -0.94
C VAL A 113 0.51 -4.15 -1.98
N ALA A 114 0.13 -5.40 -1.70
CA ALA A 114 -0.83 -6.15 -2.51
C ALA A 114 -2.25 -5.58 -2.31
N THR A 115 -2.87 -5.12 -3.40
CA THR A 115 -4.28 -4.71 -3.38
C THR A 115 -5.21 -5.91 -3.59
N THR A 116 -6.48 -5.79 -3.20
CA THR A 116 -7.48 -6.82 -3.46
C THR A 116 -7.67 -7.08 -4.96
N ALA A 117 -7.53 -6.04 -5.79
CA ALA A 117 -7.55 -6.18 -7.25
C ALA A 117 -6.37 -7.02 -7.76
N PHE A 118 -5.16 -6.82 -7.23
CA PHE A 118 -4.01 -7.65 -7.56
C PHE A 118 -4.25 -9.13 -7.19
N VAL A 119 -4.77 -9.40 -5.99
CA VAL A 119 -5.09 -10.77 -5.55
C VAL A 119 -6.13 -11.42 -6.47
N MET A 120 -7.17 -10.68 -6.87
CA MET A 120 -8.18 -11.19 -7.80
C MET A 120 -7.60 -11.50 -9.18
N THR A 121 -6.66 -10.69 -9.67
CA THR A 121 -5.94 -10.96 -10.92
C THR A 121 -5.14 -12.26 -10.82
N GLU A 122 -4.30 -12.41 -9.78
CA GLU A 122 -3.50 -13.64 -9.60
C GLU A 122 -4.38 -14.89 -9.46
N VAL A 123 -5.45 -14.81 -8.66
CA VAL A 123 -6.37 -15.94 -8.45
C VAL A 123 -7.14 -16.28 -9.73
N GLY A 124 -7.45 -15.27 -10.55
CA GLY A 124 -8.15 -15.44 -11.82
C GLY A 124 -7.36 -16.19 -12.90
N ASP A 125 -6.03 -16.24 -12.79
CA ASP A 125 -5.16 -16.97 -13.73
C ASP A 125 -5.15 -18.49 -13.47
N TYR A 126 -5.61 -18.94 -12.30
CA TYR A 126 -5.69 -20.36 -11.95
C TYR A 126 -7.03 -20.99 -12.33
N ALA A 127 -7.01 -22.28 -12.67
CA ALA A 127 -8.24 -23.04 -12.89
C ALA A 127 -9.06 -23.14 -11.59
N PRO A 128 -10.40 -23.00 -11.65
CA PRO A 128 -11.24 -23.08 -10.46
C PRO A 128 -11.26 -24.51 -9.89
N LEU A 129 -11.47 -24.62 -8.57
CA LEU A 129 -11.58 -25.92 -7.91
C LEU A 129 -12.82 -26.71 -8.36
N ALA A 130 -13.93 -26.01 -8.59
CA ALA A 130 -15.16 -26.61 -9.09
C ALA A 130 -15.17 -26.57 -10.61
N SER A 131 -15.21 -27.74 -11.24
CA SER A 131 -15.31 -27.90 -12.69
C SER A 131 -14.22 -27.13 -13.47
N PRO A 132 -12.93 -27.40 -13.22
CA PRO A 132 -11.85 -26.73 -13.96
C PRO A 132 -11.98 -26.97 -15.46
N ALA A 133 -11.78 -25.91 -16.24
CA ALA A 133 -11.66 -25.98 -17.69
C ALA A 133 -10.20 -25.73 -18.08
N PHE A 134 -9.58 -26.71 -18.74
CA PHE A 134 -8.25 -26.57 -19.30
C PHE A 134 -8.35 -26.17 -20.78
N THR A 135 -7.75 -25.05 -21.16
CA THR A 135 -7.80 -24.51 -22.54
C THR A 135 -6.64 -25.00 -23.42
N GLY A 136 -5.70 -25.76 -22.83
CA GLY A 136 -4.59 -26.43 -23.52
C GLY A 136 -4.62 -27.95 -23.30
N GLY A 137 -3.58 -28.64 -23.78
CA GLY A 137 -3.42 -30.07 -23.52
C GLY A 137 -3.17 -30.35 -22.03
N MET A 138 -3.83 -31.37 -21.49
CA MET A 138 -3.54 -31.88 -20.15
C MET A 138 -2.44 -32.93 -20.23
N THR A 139 -1.34 -32.72 -19.51
CA THR A 139 -0.26 -33.70 -19.34
C THR A 139 -0.21 -34.11 -17.88
N ILE A 140 -0.32 -35.41 -17.60
CA ILE A 140 -0.14 -35.98 -16.26
C ILE A 140 1.23 -36.68 -16.27
N THR A 141 2.16 -36.17 -15.47
CA THR A 141 3.54 -36.65 -15.41
C THR A 141 3.91 -36.97 -13.97
N ASP A 142 4.53 -38.12 -13.77
CA ASP A 142 5.29 -38.43 -12.56
C ASP A 142 6.79 -38.34 -12.88
N THR A 143 7.52 -37.63 -12.05
CA THR A 143 8.98 -37.46 -12.17
C THR A 143 9.74 -38.28 -11.13
N ASP A 144 9.05 -39.07 -10.31
CA ASP A 144 9.69 -39.91 -9.32
C ASP A 144 10.59 -40.97 -9.99
N SER A 145 11.73 -41.20 -9.34
CA SER A 145 12.71 -42.23 -9.72
C SER A 145 12.61 -43.48 -8.83
N GLY A 146 11.74 -43.45 -7.83
CA GLY A 146 11.40 -44.55 -6.95
C GLY A 146 10.52 -45.62 -7.60
N ALA A 147 10.12 -46.60 -6.80
CA ALA A 147 9.25 -47.70 -7.21
C ALA A 147 7.76 -47.41 -6.96
N ASP A 148 7.42 -46.16 -6.64
CA ASP A 148 6.06 -45.75 -6.33
C ASP A 148 5.20 -45.72 -7.61
N TYR A 149 3.90 -45.89 -7.45
CA TYR A 149 2.97 -45.89 -8.58
C TYR A 149 2.64 -44.47 -9.03
N GLY A 150 3.06 -44.11 -10.24
CA GLY A 150 2.58 -42.89 -10.91
C GLY A 150 3.06 -42.73 -12.37
N PRO A 151 2.48 -41.77 -13.11
CA PRO A 151 1.37 -40.91 -12.71
C PRO A 151 0.03 -41.65 -12.67
N VAL A 152 -0.90 -41.19 -11.83
CA VAL A 152 -2.27 -41.75 -11.70
C VAL A 152 -3.31 -40.69 -12.09
N LEU A 153 -4.28 -41.09 -12.91
CA LEU A 153 -5.53 -40.35 -13.11
C LEU A 153 -6.62 -41.04 -12.28
N ASP A 154 -6.96 -40.46 -11.14
CA ASP A 154 -8.01 -40.97 -10.27
C ASP A 154 -9.34 -40.25 -10.55
N LEU A 155 -10.35 -41.02 -10.94
CA LEU A 155 -11.70 -40.53 -11.21
C LEU A 155 -12.62 -41.05 -10.11
N PHE A 156 -12.95 -40.17 -9.17
CA PHE A 156 -13.78 -40.51 -8.02
C PHE A 156 -15.16 -39.87 -8.09
N ARG A 157 -16.21 -40.71 -8.15
CA ARG A 157 -17.59 -40.27 -7.91
C ARG A 157 -17.90 -40.36 -6.42
N ASN A 158 -18.07 -39.21 -5.78
CA ASN A 158 -18.47 -39.12 -4.37
C ASN A 158 -19.99 -39.35 -4.24
N GLY A 159 -20.41 -40.58 -3.98
CA GLY A 159 -21.82 -40.97 -3.80
C GLY A 159 -22.02 -41.89 -2.60
N THR A 160 -23.21 -41.87 -1.98
CA THR A 160 -23.56 -42.68 -0.80
C THR A 160 -24.28 -43.99 -1.13
N SER A 161 -24.64 -44.23 -2.38
CA SER A 161 -25.18 -45.48 -2.91
C SER A 161 -24.56 -45.68 -4.28
N MET A 162 -23.65 -46.64 -4.37
CA MET A 162 -23.12 -47.15 -5.63
C MET A 162 -23.87 -48.45 -5.84
N ASP A 163 -24.96 -48.40 -6.59
CA ASP A 163 -25.77 -49.59 -6.87
C ASP A 163 -25.28 -50.24 -8.18
N ASP A 164 -25.75 -51.44 -8.49
CA ASP A 164 -25.48 -52.09 -9.78
C ASP A 164 -25.78 -51.15 -10.98
N GLU A 165 -24.90 -51.16 -11.97
CA GLU A 165 -24.85 -50.30 -13.16
C GLU A 165 -24.60 -48.79 -12.93
N ASP A 166 -24.28 -48.34 -11.71
CA ASP A 166 -23.94 -46.93 -11.46
C ASP A 166 -22.64 -46.50 -12.14
N HIS A 167 -22.67 -45.41 -12.92
CA HIS A 167 -21.47 -44.89 -13.59
C HIS A 167 -20.49 -44.24 -12.59
N LEU A 168 -19.27 -44.74 -12.51
CA LEU A 168 -18.20 -44.22 -11.65
C LEU A 168 -17.47 -43.04 -12.30
N GLY A 169 -17.34 -43.04 -13.63
CA GLY A 169 -16.67 -41.97 -14.36
C GLY A 169 -16.74 -42.14 -15.87
N THR A 170 -16.52 -41.02 -16.58
CA THR A 170 -16.49 -41.00 -18.05
C THR A 170 -15.31 -40.18 -18.54
N ILE A 171 -14.57 -40.71 -19.51
CA ILE A 171 -13.69 -39.92 -20.38
C ILE A 171 -14.42 -39.71 -21.69
N ARG A 172 -14.65 -38.45 -22.08
CA ARG A 172 -15.45 -38.10 -23.26
C ARG A 172 -14.62 -37.36 -24.31
N PHE A 173 -14.73 -37.79 -25.55
CA PHE A 173 -14.10 -37.18 -26.70
C PHE A 173 -15.16 -36.40 -27.48
N THR A 174 -15.07 -35.06 -27.44
CA THR A 174 -16.03 -34.17 -28.09
C THR A 174 -15.35 -33.25 -29.10
N GLY A 175 -16.11 -32.81 -30.10
CA GLY A 175 -15.71 -31.76 -31.03
C GLY A 175 -16.94 -31.04 -31.56
N ASP A 176 -16.74 -29.89 -32.18
CA ASP A 176 -17.85 -29.18 -32.84
C ASP A 176 -18.15 -29.84 -34.19
N ASP A 177 -19.42 -30.02 -34.51
CA ASP A 177 -19.85 -30.39 -35.85
C ASP A 177 -19.71 -29.21 -36.84
N THR A 178 -20.10 -29.43 -38.09
CA THR A 178 -19.97 -28.41 -39.14
C THR A 178 -20.80 -27.16 -38.89
N ASP A 179 -21.80 -27.24 -38.00
CA ASP A 179 -22.67 -26.13 -37.63
C ASP A 179 -22.23 -25.48 -36.30
N GLY A 180 -21.11 -25.94 -35.71
CA GLY A 180 -20.54 -25.41 -34.48
C GLY A 180 -21.17 -25.99 -33.21
N ALA A 181 -22.01 -27.02 -33.30
CA ALA A 181 -22.61 -27.65 -32.13
C ALA A 181 -21.68 -28.76 -31.59
N LYS A 182 -21.49 -28.78 -30.26
CA LYS A 182 -20.62 -29.76 -29.60
C LYS A 182 -21.23 -31.16 -29.65
N GLN A 183 -20.53 -32.10 -30.29
CA GLN A 183 -20.89 -33.51 -30.41
C GLN A 183 -19.91 -34.42 -29.66
N THR A 184 -20.38 -35.60 -29.26
CA THR A 184 -19.52 -36.66 -28.70
C THR A 184 -19.18 -37.67 -29.78
N TYR A 185 -17.88 -37.82 -30.07
CA TYR A 185 -17.38 -38.76 -31.07
C TYR A 185 -16.89 -40.08 -30.46
N GLY A 186 -16.72 -40.12 -29.14
CA GLY A 186 -16.40 -41.34 -28.41
C GLY A 186 -16.41 -41.12 -26.91
N GLN A 187 -16.52 -42.20 -26.14
CA GLN A 187 -16.41 -42.17 -24.69
C GLN A 187 -15.93 -43.50 -24.12
N ILE A 188 -15.25 -43.41 -22.98
CA ILE A 188 -14.94 -44.54 -22.10
C ILE A 188 -15.79 -44.34 -20.85
N ASN A 189 -16.65 -45.29 -20.53
CA ASN A 189 -17.43 -45.31 -19.29
C ASN A 189 -16.91 -46.42 -18.40
N VAL A 190 -16.89 -46.15 -17.09
CA VAL A 190 -16.71 -47.17 -16.07
C VAL A 190 -17.95 -47.14 -15.20
N ARG A 191 -18.58 -48.30 -14.96
CA ARG A 191 -19.71 -48.43 -14.03
C ARG A 191 -19.45 -49.56 -13.04
N VAL A 192 -20.23 -49.55 -11.97
CA VAL A 192 -20.27 -50.63 -10.99
C VAL A 192 -21.06 -51.77 -11.60
N GLU A 193 -20.57 -52.99 -11.42
CA GLU A 193 -21.31 -54.20 -11.71
C GLU A 193 -21.30 -55.04 -10.43
N GLU A 194 -22.47 -55.25 -9.83
CA GLU A 194 -22.60 -56.09 -8.64
C GLU A 194 -23.04 -57.50 -9.05
N ASP A 195 -22.27 -58.52 -8.64
CA ASP A 195 -22.68 -59.93 -8.73
C ASP A 195 -22.77 -60.51 -7.32
N GLY A 196 -23.88 -60.21 -6.62
CA GLY A 196 -24.10 -60.65 -5.24
C GLY A 196 -23.47 -59.71 -4.21
N ASP A 197 -22.58 -60.23 -3.34
CA ASP A 197 -21.88 -59.44 -2.29
C ASP A 197 -20.55 -58.83 -2.79
N ASP A 198 -20.17 -59.11 -4.04
CA ASP A 198 -18.92 -58.64 -4.66
C ASP A 198 -19.22 -57.44 -5.58
N ALA A 199 -18.45 -56.36 -5.41
CA ALA A 199 -18.46 -55.21 -6.31
C ALA A 199 -17.35 -55.35 -7.35
N PHE A 200 -17.73 -55.58 -8.60
CA PHE A 200 -16.84 -55.50 -9.75
C PHE A 200 -17.06 -54.17 -10.49
N GLY A 201 -16.18 -53.88 -11.44
CA GLY A 201 -16.37 -52.77 -12.36
C GLY A 201 -16.26 -53.28 -13.78
N ASP A 202 -17.11 -52.78 -14.66
CA ASP A 202 -17.01 -52.98 -16.09
C ASP A 202 -16.62 -51.65 -16.77
N MET A 203 -15.98 -51.78 -17.93
CA MET A 203 -15.56 -50.66 -18.75
C MET A 203 -16.16 -50.81 -20.13
N GLU A 204 -16.93 -49.81 -20.55
CA GLU A 204 -17.51 -49.75 -21.89
C GLU A 204 -16.74 -48.73 -22.73
N PHE A 205 -16.34 -49.15 -23.93
CA PHE A 205 -15.83 -48.24 -24.95
C PHE A 205 -16.87 -48.03 -26.04
N TRP A 206 -17.30 -46.79 -26.22
CA TRP A 206 -18.25 -46.40 -27.24
C TRP A 206 -17.60 -45.44 -28.23
N ILE A 207 -17.82 -45.72 -29.52
CA ILE A 207 -17.44 -44.84 -30.63
C ILE A 207 -18.71 -44.33 -31.29
N GLY A 208 -18.78 -43.01 -31.47
CA GLY A 208 -19.89 -42.35 -32.14
C GLY A 208 -19.98 -42.76 -33.61
N GLN A 209 -21.22 -42.88 -34.10
CA GLN A 209 -21.51 -43.08 -35.51
C GLN A 209 -21.43 -41.77 -36.29
#